data_AF-A0A2H0Z507-F1
#
_entry.id   AF-A0A2H0Z507-F1
#
_cell.length_a   1.000
_cell.length_b   1.000
_cell.length_c   1.000
_cell.angle_alpha   90.00
_cell.angle_beta   90.00
_cell.angle_gamma   90.00
#
_symmetry.space_group_name_H-M   'P 1'
#
loop_
_entity.id
_entity.type
_entity.pdbx_description
1 polymer ?
#
loop_
_entity_poly.entity_id
_entity_poly.type
_entity_poly.pdbx_seq_one_letter_code
_entity_poly.pdbx_strand_id
1 'polypeptide(L)'
;MFTRFEGRVRDISDSLINSKVTNLVDWKINRAWDIINKQKSNDSLHFMNRVALLTPKGQFDHNLIKQYYDQRNNIGHGGSFTIAISIPTVVADMKRLNKDLKG
;
A
#
# COMPACT_ATOMS: atom_id res chain seq x y z
N MET A 1 11.20 -8.94 4.85
CA MET A 1 10.04 -9.45 4.07
C MET A 1 9.03 -8.34 3.80
N PHE A 2 8.53 -7.66 4.82
CA PHE A 2 7.58 -6.54 4.66
C PHE A 2 8.12 -5.40 3.78
N THR A 3 9.40 -5.03 3.90
CA THR A 3 10.05 -4.01 3.03
C THR A 3 9.97 -4.34 1.53
N ARG A 4 10.02 -5.63 1.15
CA ARG A 4 9.85 -6.04 -0.26
C ARG A 4 8.39 -5.89 -0.71
N PHE A 5 7.45 -6.15 0.19
CA PHE A 5 6.02 -5.90 -0.06
C PHE A 5 5.75 -4.39 -0.19
N GLU A 6 6.34 -3.55 0.67
CA GLU A 6 6.25 -2.08 0.57
C GLU A 6 6.76 -1.57 -0.78
N GLY A 7 7.93 -2.05 -1.22
CA GLY A 7 8.47 -1.73 -2.54
C GLY A 7 7.53 -2.14 -3.67
N ARG A 8 6.94 -3.33 -3.58
CA ARG A 8 6.00 -3.81 -4.59
C ARG A 8 4.71 -2.98 -4.65
N VAL A 9 4.14 -2.61 -3.50
CA VAL A 9 2.98 -1.70 -3.43
C VAL A 9 3.31 -0.34 -4.03
N ARG A 10 4.53 0.18 -3.79
CA ARG A 10 5.02 1.40 -4.46
C ARG A 10 5.00 1.22 -5.97
N ASP A 11 5.61 0.17 -6.52
CA ASP A 11 5.67 -0.06 -7.97
C ASP A 11 4.28 -0.16 -8.62
N ILE A 12 3.36 -0.92 -8.01
CA ILE A 12 2.01 -1.12 -8.55
C ILE A 12 1.21 0.19 -8.49
N SER A 13 1.22 0.87 -7.35
CA SER A 13 0.52 2.16 -7.20
C SER A 13 1.10 3.22 -8.13
N ASP A 14 2.41 3.22 -8.34
CA ASP A 14 3.08 4.12 -9.26
C ASP A 14 2.67 3.90 -10.72
N SER A 15 2.52 2.64 -11.13
CA SER A 15 2.02 2.28 -12.45
C SER A 15 0.55 2.69 -12.63
N LEU A 16 -0.29 2.47 -11.60
CA LEU A 16 -1.69 2.88 -11.61
C LEU A 16 -1.84 4.41 -11.73
N ILE A 17 -1.11 5.18 -10.92
CA ILE A 17 -1.16 6.66 -10.95
C ILE A 17 -0.77 7.17 -12.34
N ASN A 18 0.34 6.67 -12.90
CA ASN A 18 0.79 7.08 -14.23
C ASN A 18 -0.28 6.76 -15.29
N SER A 19 -0.85 5.55 -15.26
CA SER A 19 -1.90 5.14 -16.18
C SER A 19 -3.14 6.03 -16.09
N LYS A 20 -3.56 6.43 -14.88
CA LYS A 20 -4.71 7.31 -14.69
C LYS A 20 -4.45 8.72 -15.19
N VAL A 21 -3.27 9.29 -14.93
CA VAL A 21 -2.92 10.63 -15.45
C VAL A 21 -2.89 10.64 -16.99
N THR A 22 -2.30 9.62 -17.62
CA THR A 22 -2.13 9.58 -19.07
C THR A 22 -3.43 9.30 -19.83
N ASN A 23 -4.35 8.50 -19.27
CA ASN A 23 -5.53 8.01 -20.01
C ASN A 23 -6.84 8.75 -19.73
N LEU A 24 -6.87 9.70 -18.78
CA LEU A 24 -8.11 10.40 -18.42
C LEU A 24 -8.38 11.63 -19.29
N VAL A 25 -9.46 11.56 -20.08
CA VAL A 25 -9.98 12.67 -20.90
C VAL A 25 -10.73 13.70 -20.06
N ASP A 26 -11.35 13.30 -18.95
CA ASP A 26 -12.05 14.22 -18.04
C ASP A 26 -11.08 14.96 -17.13
N TRP A 27 -10.94 16.26 -17.39
CA TRP A 27 -10.05 17.15 -16.65
C TRP A 27 -10.35 17.22 -15.14
N LYS A 28 -11.61 17.02 -14.71
CA LYS A 28 -11.98 17.11 -13.29
C LYS A 28 -11.38 15.96 -12.49
N ILE A 29 -11.45 14.75 -13.03
CA ILE A 29 -10.87 13.55 -12.43
C ILE A 29 -9.35 13.60 -12.56
N ASN A 30 -8.83 14.13 -13.68
CA ASN A 30 -7.40 14.24 -13.93
C ASN A 30 -6.69 15.12 -12.88
N ARG A 31 -7.31 16.23 -12.43
CA ARG A 31 -6.74 17.11 -11.39
C ARG A 31 -6.39 16.39 -10.08
N ALA A 32 -7.24 15.44 -9.65
CA ALA A 32 -6.97 14.67 -8.43
C ALA A 32 -5.75 13.75 -8.60
N TRP A 33 -5.66 13.09 -9.76
CA TRP A 33 -4.52 12.24 -10.09
C TRP A 33 -3.22 13.02 -10.34
N ASP A 34 -3.30 14.22 -10.91
CA ASP A 34 -2.15 15.12 -11.07
C ASP A 34 -1.54 15.55 -9.73
N ILE A 35 -2.38 15.85 -8.73
CA ILE A 35 -1.91 16.17 -7.37
C ILE A 35 -1.18 14.96 -6.77
N ILE A 36 -1.77 13.77 -6.89
CA ILE A 36 -1.18 12.52 -6.38
C ILE A 36 0.13 12.19 -7.11
N ASN A 37 0.18 12.39 -8.43
CA ASN A 37 1.37 12.14 -9.25
C ASN A 37 2.54 13.05 -8.85
N LYS A 38 2.27 14.33 -8.56
CA LYS A 38 3.29 15.25 -8.04
C LYS A 38 3.84 14.80 -6.68
N GLN A 39 3.00 14.25 -5.81
CA GLN A 39 3.40 13.73 -4.50
C GLN A 39 4.25 12.45 -4.61
N LYS A 40 3.95 11.57 -5.57
CA LYS A 40 4.76 10.36 -5.83
C LYS A 40 6.24 10.68 -6.05
N SER A 41 6.54 11.70 -6.86
CA SER A 41 7.91 12.11 -7.21
C SER A 41 8.78 12.49 -6.01
N ASN A 42 8.17 12.90 -4.91
CA ASN A 42 8.88 13.36 -3.70
C ASN A 42 8.88 12.31 -2.58
N ASP A 43 8.50 11.05 -2.87
CA ASP A 43 8.27 9.97 -1.89
C ASP A 43 7.35 10.37 -0.71
N SER A 44 6.53 11.42 -0.91
CA SER A 44 5.68 12.00 0.13
C SER A 44 4.34 11.29 0.26
N LEU A 45 4.00 10.44 -0.72
CA LEU A 45 2.79 9.63 -0.65
C LEU A 45 2.99 8.47 0.36
N HIS A 46 2.39 8.64 1.55
CA HIS A 46 2.43 7.65 2.63
C HIS A 46 2.02 6.26 2.17
N PHE A 47 2.66 5.23 2.73
CA PHE A 47 2.44 3.82 2.37
C PHE A 47 0.96 3.41 2.41
N MET A 48 0.24 3.73 3.49
CA MET A 48 -1.17 3.36 3.60
C MET A 48 -2.08 4.09 2.60
N ASN A 49 -1.69 5.28 2.13
CA ASN A 49 -2.43 5.94 1.04
C ASN A 49 -2.24 5.18 -0.27
N ARG A 50 -1.05 4.63 -0.53
CA ARG A 50 -0.80 3.74 -1.69
C ARG A 50 -1.63 2.47 -1.60
N VAL A 51 -1.73 1.86 -0.42
CA VAL A 51 -2.59 0.69 -0.18
C VAL A 51 -4.06 1.01 -0.47
N ALA A 52 -4.55 2.18 -0.06
CA ALA A 52 -5.92 2.62 -0.32
C ALA A 52 -6.22 2.92 -1.80
N LEU A 53 -5.20 3.11 -2.64
CA LEU A 53 -5.38 3.19 -4.10
C LEU A 53 -5.57 1.81 -4.73
N LEU A 54 -5.02 0.76 -4.12
CA LEU A 54 -5.03 -0.61 -4.65
C LEU A 54 -6.09 -1.50 -4.02
N THR A 55 -6.61 -1.12 -2.85
CA THR A 55 -7.59 -1.90 -2.10
C THR A 55 -8.73 -1.00 -1.65
N PRO A 56 -9.97 -1.51 -1.60
CA PRO A 56 -11.07 -0.74 -1.04
C PRO A 56 -10.81 -0.50 0.45
N LYS A 57 -10.77 0.78 0.84
CA LYS A 57 -10.49 1.19 2.23
C LYS A 57 -11.49 0.56 3.19
N GLY A 58 -10.99 -0.03 4.27
CA GLY A 58 -11.80 -0.66 5.32
C GLY A 58 -12.20 -2.11 5.04
N GLN A 59 -11.88 -2.65 3.86
CA GLN A 59 -12.06 -4.08 3.57
C GLN A 59 -10.95 -4.95 4.19
N PHE A 60 -11.16 -6.26 4.17
CA PHE A 60 -10.30 -7.24 4.82
C PHE A 60 -8.81 -7.04 4.49
N ASP A 61 -8.43 -6.96 3.21
CA ASP A 61 -7.04 -6.83 2.79
C ASP A 61 -6.41 -5.50 3.19
N HIS A 62 -7.17 -4.41 3.09
CA HIS A 62 -6.73 -3.10 3.55
C HIS A 62 -6.42 -3.13 5.06
N ASN A 63 -7.33 -3.71 5.85
CA ASN A 63 -7.18 -3.78 7.30
C ASN A 63 -6.06 -4.72 7.72
N LEU A 64 -5.87 -5.84 7.01
CA LEU A 64 -4.79 -6.78 7.24
C LEU A 64 -3.42 -6.14 6.97
N ILE A 65 -3.27 -5.43 5.84
CA ILE A 65 -2.04 -4.68 5.53
C ILE A 65 -1.80 -3.61 6.60
N LYS A 66 -2.83 -2.88 7.01
CA LYS A 66 -2.73 -1.87 8.08
C LYS A 66 -2.23 -2.49 9.38
N GLN A 67 -2.79 -3.63 9.80
CA GLN A 67 -2.35 -4.32 11.02
C GLN A 67 -0.87 -4.67 10.97
N TYR A 68 -0.40 -5.24 9.86
CA TYR A 68 1.03 -5.56 9.70
C TYR A 68 1.92 -4.33 9.64
N TYR A 69 1.46 -3.25 9.00
CA TYR A 69 2.17 -1.98 8.95
C TYR A 69 2.33 -1.36 10.35
N ASP A 70 1.23 -1.31 11.12
CA ASP A 70 1.22 -0.77 12.48
C ASP A 70 2.08 -1.61 13.41
N GLN A 71 1.99 -2.94 13.32
CA GLN A 71 2.87 -3.85 14.05
C GLN A 71 4.33 -3.58 13.71
N ARG A 72 4.71 -3.57 12.42
CA ARG A 72 6.08 -3.30 11.98
C ARG A 72 6.61 -1.95 12.49
N ASN A 73 5.78 -0.91 12.50
CA ASN A 73 6.17 0.39 13.02
C ASN A 73 6.32 0.37 14.54
N ASN A 74 5.40 -0.27 15.27
CA ASN A 74 5.52 -0.41 16.72
C ASN A 74 6.84 -1.11 17.10
N ILE A 75 7.22 -2.15 16.35
CA ILE A 75 8.49 -2.86 16.51
C ILE A 75 9.68 -1.94 16.26
N GLY A 76 9.68 -1.23 15.13
CA GLY A 76 10.77 -0.34 14.74
C GLY A 76 10.98 0.83 15.69
N HIS A 77 9.94 1.22 16.43
CA HIS A 77 9.96 2.31 17.41
C HIS A 77 10.20 1.82 18.85
N GLY A 78 10.49 0.54 19.07
CA GLY A 78 10.82 -0.01 20.39
C GLY A 78 9.61 -0.32 21.28
N GLY A 79 8.42 -0.48 20.69
CA GLY A 79 7.21 -0.85 21.41
C GLY A 79 7.23 -2.28 21.97
N SER A 80 6.37 -2.53 22.95
CA SER A 80 6.24 -3.84 23.60
C SER A 80 5.47 -4.84 22.73
N PHE A 81 6.01 -6.06 22.64
CA PHE A 81 5.38 -7.19 21.97
C PHE A 81 4.57 -8.03 22.96
N THR A 82 3.26 -7.83 22.98
CA THR A 82 2.34 -8.68 23.76
C THR A 82 1.53 -9.64 22.87
N ILE A 83 1.61 -9.48 21.55
CA ILE A 83 0.86 -10.28 20.58
C ILE A 83 1.80 -11.29 19.92
N ALA A 84 1.47 -12.57 20.04
CA ALA A 84 2.18 -13.63 19.34
C ALA A 84 1.97 -13.48 17.82
N ILE A 85 3.06 -13.31 17.07
CA ILE A 85 3.03 -13.24 15.61
C ILE A 85 3.41 -14.61 15.03
N SER A 86 2.45 -15.25 14.37
CA SER A 86 2.70 -16.46 13.59
C SER A 86 3.37 -16.09 12.26
N ILE A 87 4.69 -16.29 12.16
CA ILE A 87 5.45 -16.05 10.92
C ILE A 87 4.88 -16.83 9.72
N PRO A 88 4.46 -18.11 9.85
CA PRO A 88 3.82 -18.83 8.73
C PRO A 88 2.55 -18.13 8.21
N THR A 89 1.72 -17.60 9.11
CA THR A 89 0.50 -16.87 8.74
C THR A 89 0.85 -15.59 7.99
N VAL A 90 1.82 -14.80 8.50
CA VAL A 90 2.30 -13.59 7.82
C VAL A 90 2.81 -13.91 6.42
N VAL A 91 3.56 -15.01 6.25
CA VAL A 91 4.09 -15.42 4.95
C VAL A 91 2.96 -15.78 3.97
N ALA A 92 1.96 -16.53 4.44
CA ALA A 92 0.81 -16.91 3.63
C ALA A 92 0.00 -15.67 3.18
N ASP A 93 -0.26 -14.75 4.11
CA ASP A 93 -1.01 -13.53 3.85
C ASP A 93 -0.27 -12.62 2.86
N MET A 94 1.04 -12.43 3.03
CA MET A 94 1.85 -11.65 2.08
C MET A 94 1.86 -12.27 0.68
N LYS A 95 1.87 -13.60 0.57
CA LYS A 95 1.78 -14.27 -0.74
C LYS A 95 0.43 -14.03 -1.40
N ARG A 96 -0.67 -14.14 -0.64
CA ARG A 96 -2.03 -13.88 -1.09
C ARG A 96 -2.19 -12.43 -1.55
N LEU A 97 -1.84 -11.46 -0.70
CA LEU A 97 -1.92 -10.03 -1.01
C LEU A 97 -1.09 -9.67 -2.25
N ASN A 98 0.10 -10.24 -2.42
CA ASN A 98 0.90 -9.99 -3.63
C ASN A 98 0.26 -10.51 -4.92
N LYS A 99 -0.56 -11.56 -4.83
CA LYS A 99 -1.31 -12.07 -5.98
C LYS A 99 -2.50 -11.17 -6.27
N ASP A 100 -3.26 -10.80 -5.25
CA ASP A 100 -4.52 -10.07 -5.40
C ASP A 100 -4.30 -8.62 -5.87
N LEU A 101 -3.22 -7.97 -5.42
CA LEU A 101 -2.84 -6.62 -5.85
C LEU A 101 -2.32 -6.53 -7.29
N LYS A 102 -2.04 -7.67 -7.96
CA LYS A 102 -1.68 -7.71 -9.39
C LYS A 102 -2.90 -7.78 -10.31
N GLY A 103 -4.10 -7.92 -9.75
CA GLY A 103 -5.37 -8.02 -10.49
C GLY A 103 -5.67 -6.80 -11.34
#